data_AF-A0A1B8CH11-F1
#
_entry.id   AF-A0A1B8CH11-F1
#
_cell.length_a   1.000
_cell.length_b   1.000
_cell.length_c   1.000
_cell.angle_alpha   90.00
_cell.angle_beta   90.00
_cell.angle_gamma   90.00
#
_symmetry.space_group_name_H-M   'P 1'
#
loop_
_entity.id
_entity.type
_entity.pdbx_description
1 polymer ?
#
loop_
_entity_poly.entity_id
_entity_poly.type
_entity_poly.pdbx_seq_one_letter_code
_entity_poly.pdbx_strand_id
1 'polypeptide(L)'
;MPEKRKLGPGDKRRQVKRCMACSARKIKCEGGFPCKYCIKTGKSCLPPKQSTGTVLFVEGHASGETKLQTALSRPKLNIGSVIPTNGDPAERFIGCFLLFIQQNRFTASFQSLDTEILHLVRTSPLLYHSALAIGALDASRRGSISVSKGHQSPQYLAFSSYRTSIRVLQASVLEKDAAQRDDVLWGTFFLGVFELLTDPSGDGWVKHIIHGTSMILRLSSPDKNISSLRRTFYGIFRMLEASRALLYGEATILAEDSWVNFHKQLAPNDGIWDPIEEILALMIRCSTFNLRGQQMVSQIPELERYTDPVVSALGLEGFAIQNDLYAWHAQVLSLLGDTTSDSSPLLLALAYYNALLIFLSGNFDYYPYWAPPDAPILPKSEVAAHVEAILQLTDAALKTSRLAGALMFFPLRVAGSRAGGKEQRGKILDMLSRVAQRGFVVAGRIRDDLQEVWVERGMISDGEDCTLQIS
;
A
#
# COMPACT_ATOMS: atom_id res chain seq x y z
N MET A 1 -17.98 30.67 -16.07
CA MET A 1 -18.54 29.46 -15.43
C MET A 1 -17.68 29.16 -14.21
N PRO A 2 -18.22 29.06 -12.99
CA PRO A 2 -17.38 28.94 -11.80
C PRO A 2 -16.73 27.55 -11.77
N GLU A 3 -15.42 27.56 -11.64
CA GLU A 3 -14.52 26.40 -11.61
C GLU A 3 -14.90 25.46 -10.46
N LYS A 4 -15.15 24.18 -10.77
CA LYS A 4 -15.38 23.16 -9.75
C LYS A 4 -14.06 22.88 -9.04
N ARG A 5 -13.97 23.23 -7.75
CA ARG A 5 -12.84 22.91 -6.86
C ARG A 5 -12.48 21.41 -6.96
N LYS A 6 -11.21 21.13 -7.30
CA LYS A 6 -10.60 19.80 -7.33
C LYS A 6 -10.70 19.14 -5.95
N LEU A 7 -11.04 17.85 -5.94
CA LEU A 7 -11.29 17.04 -4.74
C LEU A 7 -9.96 16.59 -4.14
N GLY A 8 -9.71 16.94 -2.88
CA GLY A 8 -8.55 16.47 -2.12
C GLY A 8 -8.90 15.33 -1.15
N PRO A 9 -7.92 14.58 -0.64
CA PRO A 9 -8.12 13.44 0.26
C PRO A 9 -8.75 13.80 1.62
N GLY A 10 -8.80 15.08 1.98
CA GLY A 10 -9.55 15.60 3.14
C GLY A 10 -11.02 15.95 2.86
N ASP A 11 -11.57 15.62 1.69
CA ASP A 11 -12.94 15.98 1.35
C ASP A 11 -13.99 15.14 2.10
N LYS A 12 -14.58 15.76 3.13
CA LYS A 12 -15.66 15.21 3.96
C LYS A 12 -16.96 14.94 3.17
N ARG A 13 -17.03 15.21 1.86
CA ARG A 13 -18.18 14.86 0.99
C ARG A 13 -18.34 13.35 0.74
N ARG A 14 -17.36 12.49 1.10
CA ARG A 14 -17.57 11.03 1.21
C ARG A 14 -18.20 10.58 2.54
N GLN A 15 -18.34 11.48 3.54
CA GLN A 15 -18.95 11.18 4.85
C GLN A 15 -20.39 11.67 5.02
N VAL A 16 -21.18 11.84 3.94
CA VAL A 16 -22.56 12.33 4.12
C VAL A 16 -23.52 11.18 4.39
N LYS A 17 -23.51 10.65 5.63
CA LYS A 17 -24.73 10.03 6.17
C LYS A 17 -25.82 11.11 6.13
N ARG A 18 -26.92 10.85 5.42
CA ARG A 18 -28.04 11.82 5.31
C ARG A 18 -28.52 12.17 6.72
N CYS A 19 -28.79 13.46 7.00
CA CYS A 19 -29.51 13.83 8.22
C CYS A 19 -30.92 13.21 8.19
N MET A 20 -31.56 13.06 9.36
CA MET A 20 -32.88 12.41 9.46
C MET A 20 -33.93 13.07 8.55
N ALA A 21 -33.92 14.41 8.43
CA ALA A 21 -34.85 15.14 7.58
C ALA A 21 -34.65 14.86 6.08
N CYS A 22 -33.40 14.86 5.59
CA CYS A 22 -33.10 14.52 4.20
C CYS A 22 -33.29 13.03 3.90
N SER A 23 -33.06 12.16 4.90
CA SER A 23 -33.31 10.72 4.81
C SER A 23 -34.80 10.41 4.66
N ALA A 24 -35.64 10.95 5.55
CA ALA A 24 -37.09 10.75 5.52
C ALA A 24 -37.74 11.22 4.21
N ARG A 25 -37.16 12.25 3.58
CA ARG A 25 -37.62 12.81 2.29
C ARG A 25 -36.97 12.18 1.07
N LYS A 26 -36.05 11.23 1.24
CA LYS A 26 -35.28 10.55 0.17
C LYS A 26 -34.52 11.51 -0.76
N ILE A 27 -34.08 12.67 -0.25
CA ILE A 27 -33.30 13.67 -1.01
C ILE A 27 -31.81 13.63 -0.64
N LYS A 28 -30.97 14.21 -1.50
CA LYS A 28 -29.52 14.33 -1.26
C LYS A 28 -29.26 15.34 -0.14
N CYS A 29 -28.44 14.96 0.84
CA CYS A 29 -27.96 15.87 1.88
C CYS A 29 -26.72 16.59 1.37
N GLU A 30 -26.72 17.93 1.39
CA GLU A 30 -25.60 18.74 0.90
C GLU A 30 -24.43 18.85 1.89
N GLY A 31 -24.49 18.13 3.01
CA GLY A 31 -23.47 18.15 4.06
C GLY A 31 -23.51 19.43 4.91
N GLY A 32 -22.71 19.44 5.97
CA GLY A 32 -22.77 20.44 7.04
C GLY A 32 -23.84 20.13 8.09
N PHE A 33 -23.62 20.54 9.33
CA PHE A 33 -24.58 20.39 10.42
C PHE A 33 -24.79 21.75 11.11
N PRO A 34 -25.95 22.42 10.91
CA PRO A 34 -27.09 22.04 10.07
C PRO A 34 -26.78 22.07 8.55
N CYS A 35 -27.43 21.22 7.74
CA CYS A 35 -27.22 21.20 6.30
C CYS A 35 -27.97 22.36 5.59
N LYS A 36 -27.47 22.79 4.43
CA LYS A 36 -28.03 23.92 3.66
C LYS A 36 -29.52 23.79 3.34
N TYR A 37 -29.97 22.59 3.00
CA TYR A 37 -31.39 22.32 2.75
C TYR A 37 -32.25 22.56 4.01
N CYS A 38 -31.81 22.07 5.17
CA CYS A 38 -32.53 22.25 6.42
C CYS A 38 -32.57 23.72 6.86
N ILE A 39 -31.50 24.48 6.63
CA ILE A 39 -31.48 25.94 6.86
C ILE A 39 -32.50 26.63 5.97
N LYS A 40 -32.48 26.36 4.66
CA LYS A 40 -33.38 27.00 3.68
C LYS A 40 -34.86 26.68 3.94
N THR A 41 -35.16 25.50 4.48
CA THR A 41 -36.53 25.03 4.70
C THR A 41 -37.02 25.17 6.14
N GLY A 42 -36.21 25.76 7.03
CA GLY A 42 -36.54 25.92 8.45
C GLY A 42 -36.78 24.59 9.16
N LYS A 43 -36.09 23.52 8.76
CA LYS A 43 -36.27 22.17 9.32
C LYS A 43 -35.15 21.80 10.28
N SER A 44 -35.49 21.05 11.33
CA SER A 44 -34.48 20.54 12.28
C SER A 44 -33.56 19.51 11.60
N CYS A 45 -32.27 19.82 11.55
CA CYS A 45 -31.24 18.94 11.02
C CYS A 45 -30.72 18.08 12.17
N LEU A 46 -31.08 16.79 12.22
CA LEU A 46 -30.61 15.84 13.23
C LEU A 46 -29.75 14.73 12.60
N PRO A 47 -28.69 14.25 13.28
CA PRO A 47 -27.88 13.14 12.78
C PRO A 47 -28.72 11.87 12.71
N PRO A 48 -28.44 10.94 11.79
CA PRO A 48 -29.17 9.68 11.73
C PRO A 48 -28.98 8.88 13.04
N LYS A 49 -30.10 8.38 13.60
CA LYS A 49 -30.05 7.43 14.72
C LYS A 49 -29.22 6.22 14.28
N GLN A 50 -28.22 5.83 15.09
CA GLN A 50 -27.50 4.58 14.89
C GLN A 50 -28.51 3.43 15.03
N SER A 51 -28.78 2.70 13.95
CA SER A 51 -29.55 1.47 14.06
C SER A 51 -28.65 0.41 14.68
N THR A 52 -28.98 -0.05 15.87
CA THR A 52 -28.56 -1.36 16.38
C THR A 52 -29.26 -2.42 15.53
N GLY A 53 -28.72 -2.66 14.33
CA GLY A 53 -29.28 -3.61 13.38
C GLY A 53 -28.85 -5.02 13.73
N THR A 54 -29.76 -5.79 14.34
CA THR A 54 -29.72 -7.25 14.34
C THR A 54 -29.67 -7.71 12.88
N VAL A 55 -28.64 -8.45 12.51
CA VAL A 55 -28.50 -9.00 11.16
C VAL A 55 -29.48 -10.16 11.01
N LEU A 56 -30.59 -9.92 10.29
CA LEU A 56 -31.50 -10.95 9.81
C LEU A 56 -30.99 -11.37 8.42
N PHE A 57 -30.42 -12.56 8.33
CA PHE A 57 -30.09 -13.19 7.06
C PHE A 57 -31.37 -13.78 6.47
N VAL A 58 -31.77 -13.29 5.30
CA VAL A 58 -32.81 -13.94 4.48
C VAL A 58 -32.13 -15.07 3.70
N GLU A 59 -32.57 -16.30 3.97
CA GLU A 59 -32.16 -17.49 3.24
C GLU A 59 -32.73 -17.39 1.81
N GLY A 60 -31.88 -17.05 0.86
CA GLY A 60 -32.26 -17.00 -0.55
C GLY A 60 -32.45 -18.40 -1.09
N HIS A 61 -33.71 -18.83 -1.22
CA HIS A 61 -34.04 -20.00 -2.03
C HIS A 61 -33.58 -19.75 -3.47
N ALA A 62 -32.64 -20.59 -3.92
CA ALA A 62 -32.18 -20.61 -5.30
C ALA A 62 -33.30 -21.13 -6.21
N SER A 63 -33.99 -20.23 -6.90
CA SER A 63 -34.66 -20.54 -8.17
C SER A 63 -33.75 -20.08 -9.30
N GLY A 64 -33.45 -21.01 -10.20
CA GLY A 64 -32.33 -20.95 -11.14
C GLY A 64 -32.38 -19.76 -12.09
N GLU A 65 -31.23 -19.09 -12.21
CA GLU A 65 -30.70 -18.54 -13.45
C GLU A 65 -29.20 -18.32 -13.26
N THR A 66 -28.43 -19.04 -14.07
CA THR A 66 -26.99 -19.14 -14.03
C THR A 66 -26.31 -17.79 -14.30
N LYS A 67 -25.97 -17.03 -13.26
CA LYS A 67 -24.95 -15.97 -13.35
C LYS A 67 -23.63 -16.53 -12.83
N LEU A 68 -22.73 -16.83 -13.76
CA LEU A 68 -21.33 -17.16 -13.50
C LEU A 68 -20.73 -16.12 -12.54
N GLN A 69 -20.51 -16.51 -11.30
CA GLN A 69 -19.48 -15.87 -10.48
C GLN A 69 -18.14 -16.39 -10.98
N THR A 70 -17.40 -15.53 -11.66
CA THR A 70 -16.06 -15.81 -12.17
C THR A 70 -15.11 -15.96 -10.98
N ALA A 71 -15.01 -17.18 -10.46
CA ALA A 71 -13.95 -17.57 -9.54
C ALA A 71 -12.62 -17.49 -10.33
N LEU A 72 -11.84 -16.44 -10.08
CA LEU A 72 -10.51 -16.25 -10.64
C LEU A 72 -9.62 -17.42 -10.19
N SER A 73 -9.56 -18.45 -11.04
CA SER A 73 -8.78 -19.66 -10.81
C SER A 73 -7.31 -19.35 -11.01
N ARG A 74 -6.55 -19.40 -9.91
CA ARG A 74 -5.10 -19.22 -9.89
C ARG A 74 -4.42 -20.43 -10.57
N PRO A 75 -3.27 -20.26 -11.25
CA PRO A 75 -2.49 -21.41 -11.71
C PRO A 75 -2.13 -22.29 -10.51
N LYS A 76 -2.47 -23.58 -10.57
CA LYS A 76 -2.00 -24.57 -9.59
C LYS A 76 -0.49 -24.70 -9.73
N LEU A 77 0.26 -23.89 -8.97
CA LEU A 77 1.67 -24.18 -8.74
C LEU A 77 1.72 -25.50 -7.95
N ASN A 78 2.19 -26.57 -8.62
CA ASN A 78 2.48 -27.87 -8.02
C ASN A 78 3.62 -27.70 -7.00
N ILE A 79 3.29 -27.21 -5.82
CA ILE A 79 4.16 -27.30 -4.64
C ILE A 79 3.75 -28.59 -3.96
N GLY A 80 4.64 -29.59 -4.02
CA GLY A 80 4.49 -30.84 -3.32
C GLY A 80 4.09 -30.57 -1.87
N SER A 81 2.95 -31.15 -1.48
CA SER A 81 2.37 -31.11 -0.15
C SER A 81 3.38 -31.58 0.91
N VAL A 82 4.05 -30.63 1.58
CA VAL A 82 4.72 -30.86 2.88
C VAL A 82 3.88 -30.29 4.02
N ILE A 83 2.55 -30.19 3.84
CA ILE A 83 1.65 -29.96 4.98
C ILE A 83 1.19 -31.34 5.43
N PRO A 84 1.55 -31.78 6.66
CA PRO A 84 1.09 -33.05 7.20
C PRO A 84 -0.44 -33.14 7.11
N THR A 85 -0.93 -34.20 6.47
CA THR A 85 -2.37 -34.45 6.31
C THR A 85 -3.05 -34.91 7.60
N ASN A 86 -2.26 -35.29 8.62
CA ASN A 86 -2.73 -35.69 9.95
C ASN A 86 -2.24 -34.67 11.00
N GLY A 87 -3.15 -33.82 11.48
CA GLY A 87 -2.88 -32.81 12.51
C GLY A 87 -4.10 -31.93 12.78
N ASP A 88 -4.06 -31.16 13.88
CA ASP A 88 -5.04 -30.12 14.21
C ASP A 88 -5.25 -29.18 13.00
N PRO A 89 -6.50 -28.93 12.55
CA PRO A 89 -6.80 -27.95 11.51
C PRO A 89 -6.07 -26.62 11.69
N ALA A 90 -5.89 -26.15 12.94
CA ALA A 90 -5.18 -24.91 13.22
C ALA A 90 -3.70 -24.97 12.80
N GLU A 91 -2.98 -26.05 13.10
CA GLU A 91 -1.58 -26.23 12.70
C GLU A 91 -1.40 -26.23 11.18
N ARG A 92 -2.37 -26.79 10.44
CA ARG A 92 -2.35 -26.75 8.96
C ARG A 92 -2.44 -25.32 8.44
N PHE A 93 -3.29 -24.50 9.02
CA PHE A 93 -3.42 -23.09 8.64
C PHE A 93 -2.20 -22.26 9.04
N ILE A 94 -1.58 -22.53 10.20
CA ILE A 94 -0.28 -21.92 10.55
C ILE A 94 0.80 -22.31 9.51
N GLY A 95 0.80 -23.56 9.04
CA GLY A 95 1.64 -23.98 7.91
C GLY A 95 1.37 -23.17 6.63
N CYS A 96 0.10 -22.93 6.28
CA CYS A 96 -0.26 -22.06 5.15
C CYS A 96 0.22 -20.61 5.36
N PHE A 97 0.18 -20.08 6.58
CA PHE A 97 0.72 -18.76 6.90
C PHE A 97 2.23 -18.69 6.66
N LEU A 98 3.01 -19.67 7.12
CA LEU A 98 4.46 -19.72 6.89
C LEU A 98 4.79 -19.77 5.40
N LEU A 99 4.05 -20.57 4.63
CA LEU A 99 4.21 -20.61 3.16
C LEU A 99 3.85 -19.26 2.52
N PHE A 100 2.79 -18.60 3.01
CA PHE A 100 2.37 -17.29 2.50
C PHE A 100 3.47 -16.24 2.70
N ILE A 101 4.05 -16.14 3.89
CA ILE A 101 5.10 -15.14 4.18
C ILE A 101 6.40 -15.45 3.41
N GLN A 102 6.75 -16.72 3.24
CA GLN A 102 7.91 -17.13 2.43
C GLN A 102 7.75 -16.80 0.93
N GLN A 103 6.51 -16.81 0.43
CA GLN A 103 6.16 -16.46 -0.96
C GLN A 103 5.93 -14.96 -1.17
N ASN A 104 5.82 -14.17 -0.09
CA ASN A 104 5.57 -12.73 -0.12
C ASN A 104 6.58 -12.01 0.79
N ARG A 105 7.84 -12.03 0.37
CA ARG A 105 8.95 -11.38 1.08
C ARG A 105 8.83 -9.87 0.94
N PHE A 106 8.69 -9.20 2.09
CA PHE A 106 8.72 -7.73 2.16
C PHE A 106 10.14 -7.17 2.34
N THR A 107 11.09 -8.01 2.74
CA THR A 107 12.53 -7.69 2.85
C THR A 107 13.38 -8.94 2.60
N ALA A 108 14.65 -8.77 2.24
CA ALA A 108 15.61 -9.87 2.09
C ALA A 108 15.88 -10.60 3.41
N SER A 109 15.89 -9.87 4.54
CA SER A 109 16.14 -10.38 5.89
C SER A 109 15.01 -11.26 6.46
N PHE A 110 13.91 -11.44 5.72
CA PHE A 110 12.77 -12.23 6.18
C PHE A 110 13.10 -13.72 6.31
N GLN A 111 14.11 -14.23 5.59
CA GLN A 111 14.44 -15.65 5.50
C GLN A 111 15.00 -16.26 6.79
N SER A 112 15.57 -15.45 7.67
CA SER A 112 16.20 -15.90 8.92
C SER A 112 15.23 -15.93 10.11
N LEU A 113 13.96 -15.56 9.93
CA LEU A 113 13.03 -15.31 11.04
C LEU A 113 11.94 -16.37 11.23
N ASP A 114 11.91 -17.41 10.43
CA ASP A 114 10.82 -18.41 10.47
C ASP A 114 10.65 -19.01 11.88
N THR A 115 11.76 -19.24 12.60
CA THR A 115 11.75 -19.79 13.96
C THR A 115 11.31 -18.77 15.02
N GLU A 116 11.80 -17.52 14.94
CA GLU A 116 11.43 -16.43 15.87
C GLU A 116 9.94 -16.06 15.74
N ILE A 117 9.45 -15.92 14.51
CA ILE A 117 8.03 -15.65 14.23
C ILE A 117 7.18 -16.83 14.68
N LEU A 118 7.58 -18.07 14.40
CA LEU A 118 6.83 -19.25 14.83
C LEU A 118 6.79 -19.37 16.36
N HIS A 119 7.88 -19.03 17.05
CA HIS A 119 7.89 -18.97 18.50
C HIS A 119 6.83 -17.99 19.02
N LEU A 120 6.80 -16.75 18.48
CA LEU A 120 5.80 -15.77 18.87
C LEU A 120 4.37 -16.16 18.52
N VAL A 121 4.14 -16.80 17.37
CA VAL A 121 2.84 -17.36 16.98
C VAL A 121 2.35 -18.40 17.98
N ARG A 122 3.25 -19.15 18.62
CA ARG A 122 2.90 -20.16 19.62
C ARG A 122 2.69 -19.58 21.03
N THR A 123 3.34 -18.46 21.35
CA THR A 123 3.33 -17.89 22.71
C THR A 123 2.40 -16.69 22.87
N SER A 124 2.06 -15.99 21.78
CA SER A 124 1.16 -14.82 21.80
C SER A 124 -0.19 -15.14 21.17
N PRO A 125 -1.31 -15.00 21.91
CA PRO A 125 -2.65 -15.15 21.34
C PRO A 125 -2.94 -14.18 20.19
N LEU A 126 -2.33 -12.98 20.23
CA LEU A 126 -2.49 -11.97 19.19
C LEU A 126 -1.94 -12.50 17.87
N LEU A 127 -0.68 -12.97 17.89
CA LEU A 127 0.01 -13.48 16.72
C LEU A 127 -0.53 -14.83 16.27
N TYR A 128 -0.90 -15.70 17.20
CA TYR A 128 -1.58 -16.95 16.91
C TYR A 128 -2.81 -16.71 16.03
N HIS A 129 -3.71 -15.82 16.46
CA HIS A 129 -4.94 -15.56 15.72
C HIS A 129 -4.71 -14.76 14.43
N SER A 130 -3.72 -13.86 14.35
CA SER A 130 -3.40 -13.18 13.09
C SER A 130 -2.78 -14.12 12.05
N ALA A 131 -1.88 -15.01 12.47
CA ALA A 131 -1.29 -16.03 11.61
C ALA A 131 -2.36 -17.02 11.12
N LEU A 132 -3.22 -17.48 12.03
CA LEU A 132 -4.35 -18.35 11.69
C LEU A 132 -5.30 -17.68 10.68
N ALA A 133 -5.56 -16.38 10.84
CA ALA A 133 -6.40 -15.62 9.91
C ALA A 133 -5.83 -15.59 8.49
N ILE A 134 -4.56 -15.21 8.35
CA ILE A 134 -3.88 -15.16 7.04
C ILE A 134 -3.80 -16.55 6.42
N GLY A 135 -3.38 -17.55 7.21
CA GLY A 135 -3.22 -18.92 6.74
C GLY A 135 -4.52 -19.56 6.27
N ALA A 136 -5.61 -19.36 7.02
CA ALA A 136 -6.94 -19.83 6.64
C ALA A 136 -7.48 -19.12 5.39
N LEU A 137 -7.19 -17.84 5.22
CA LEU A 137 -7.56 -17.08 4.03
C LEU A 137 -6.78 -17.55 2.79
N ASP A 138 -5.47 -17.73 2.89
CA ASP A 138 -4.65 -18.25 1.79
C ASP A 138 -5.07 -19.67 1.39
N ALA A 139 -5.30 -20.55 2.37
CA ALA A 139 -5.83 -21.90 2.14
C ALA A 139 -7.19 -21.89 1.45
N SER A 140 -8.10 -21.00 1.87
CA SER A 140 -9.42 -20.83 1.26
C SER A 140 -9.32 -20.46 -0.22
N ARG A 141 -8.34 -19.63 -0.59
CA ARG A 141 -8.16 -19.13 -1.96
C ARG A 141 -7.52 -20.14 -2.89
N ARG A 142 -6.63 -20.99 -2.36
CA ARG A 142 -5.96 -22.03 -3.16
C ARG A 142 -6.81 -23.29 -3.31
N GLY A 143 -7.89 -23.42 -2.55
CA GLY A 143 -8.64 -24.68 -2.45
C GLY A 143 -7.80 -25.82 -1.88
N SER A 144 -6.71 -25.50 -1.16
CA SER A 144 -5.70 -26.47 -0.71
C SER A 144 -6.15 -27.33 0.47
N ILE A 145 -7.27 -26.98 1.11
CA ILE A 145 -7.81 -27.71 2.25
C ILE A 145 -9.26 -28.06 1.94
N SER A 146 -9.52 -29.34 1.66
CA SER A 146 -10.87 -29.87 1.67
C SER A 146 -11.33 -29.96 3.11
N VAL A 147 -12.39 -29.22 3.43
CA VAL A 147 -13.03 -29.29 4.74
C VAL A 147 -14.10 -30.38 4.66
N SER A 148 -14.01 -31.36 5.56
CA SER A 148 -15.01 -32.43 5.66
C SER A 148 -16.38 -31.84 6.04
N LYS A 149 -17.47 -32.49 5.60
CA LYS A 149 -18.85 -32.08 5.94
C LYS A 149 -18.99 -31.94 7.46
N GLY A 150 -19.38 -30.76 7.94
CA GLY A 150 -19.59 -30.45 9.35
C GLY A 150 -18.58 -29.48 9.99
N HIS A 151 -17.46 -29.19 9.32
CA HIS A 151 -16.47 -28.22 9.81
C HIS A 151 -16.68 -26.82 9.21
N GLN A 152 -16.27 -25.78 9.95
CA GLN A 152 -16.35 -24.38 9.51
C GLN A 152 -15.51 -24.15 8.26
N SER A 153 -15.99 -23.33 7.33
CA SER A 153 -15.23 -23.01 6.12
C SER A 153 -13.92 -22.29 6.47
N PRO A 154 -12.84 -22.47 5.69
CA PRO A 154 -11.58 -21.78 5.94
C PRO A 154 -11.73 -20.26 5.93
N GLN A 155 -12.62 -19.74 5.07
CA GLN A 155 -12.98 -18.33 5.04
C GLN A 155 -13.63 -17.86 6.34
N TYR A 156 -14.60 -18.62 6.88
CA TYR A 156 -15.22 -18.27 8.17
C TYR A 156 -14.17 -18.22 9.28
N LEU A 157 -13.29 -19.23 9.35
CA LEU A 157 -12.22 -19.28 10.34
C LEU A 157 -11.26 -18.10 10.19
N ALA A 158 -10.95 -17.69 8.96
CA ALA A 158 -10.09 -16.54 8.69
C ALA A 158 -10.65 -15.25 9.31
N PHE A 159 -11.91 -14.92 9.02
CA PHE A 159 -12.55 -13.71 9.56
C PHE A 159 -12.82 -13.79 11.07
N SER A 160 -13.18 -14.96 11.58
CA SER A 160 -13.34 -15.18 13.02
C SER A 160 -12.02 -14.97 13.76
N SER A 161 -10.92 -15.50 13.23
CA SER A 161 -9.58 -15.37 13.82
C SER A 161 -9.07 -13.93 13.73
N TYR A 162 -9.28 -13.24 12.60
CA TYR A 162 -8.99 -11.81 12.46
C TYR A 162 -9.74 -11.00 13.54
N ARG A 163 -11.05 -11.24 13.70
CA ARG A 163 -11.86 -10.56 14.72
C ARG A 163 -11.34 -10.83 16.14
N THR A 164 -10.95 -12.06 16.44
CA THR A 164 -10.37 -12.41 17.75
C THR A 164 -9.03 -11.71 17.95
N SER A 165 -8.14 -11.73 16.95
CA SER A 165 -6.84 -11.05 16.99
C SER A 165 -7.00 -9.54 17.22
N ILE A 166 -7.97 -8.87 16.57
CA ILE A 166 -8.28 -7.45 16.82
C ILE A 166 -8.72 -7.20 18.27
N ARG A 167 -9.52 -8.09 18.87
CA ARG A 167 -9.94 -7.95 20.28
C ARG A 167 -8.76 -8.13 21.23
N VAL A 168 -7.88 -9.09 20.95
CA VAL A 168 -6.65 -9.28 21.73
C VAL A 168 -5.76 -8.05 21.59
N LEU A 169 -5.57 -7.52 20.37
CA LEU A 169 -4.82 -6.29 20.14
C LEU A 169 -5.40 -5.13 20.95
N GLN A 170 -6.72 -4.93 20.92
CA GLN A 170 -7.40 -3.88 21.69
C GLN A 170 -7.15 -3.99 23.20
N ALA A 171 -7.08 -5.21 23.75
CA ALA A 171 -6.70 -5.42 25.14
C ALA A 171 -5.21 -5.13 25.36
N SER A 172 -4.34 -5.65 24.49
CA SER A 172 -2.89 -5.51 24.63
C SER A 172 -2.39 -4.07 24.50
N VAL A 173 -3.00 -3.23 23.66
CA VAL A 173 -2.61 -1.81 23.52
C VAL A 173 -2.95 -0.96 24.76
N LEU A 174 -3.75 -1.47 25.70
CA LEU A 174 -4.04 -0.81 26.97
C LEU A 174 -2.98 -1.11 28.04
N GLU A 175 -2.10 -2.09 27.79
CA GLU A 175 -1.02 -2.45 28.70
C GLU A 175 0.12 -1.41 28.62
N LYS A 176 0.81 -1.18 29.74
CA LYS A 176 1.82 -0.11 29.85
C LYS A 176 3.04 -0.34 28.97
N ASP A 177 3.37 -1.59 28.70
CA ASP A 177 4.52 -2.04 27.93
C ASP A 177 4.17 -2.41 26.48
N ALA A 178 2.93 -2.17 26.04
CA ALA A 178 2.44 -2.55 24.72
C ALA A 178 3.35 -2.13 23.56
N ALA A 179 3.95 -0.93 23.66
CA ALA A 179 4.86 -0.44 22.64
C ALA A 179 6.15 -1.29 22.55
N GLN A 180 6.68 -1.76 23.68
CA GLN A 180 7.92 -2.54 23.75
C GLN A 180 7.74 -4.02 23.42
N ARG A 181 6.50 -4.48 23.27
CA ARG A 181 6.16 -5.86 22.99
C ARG A 181 6.23 -6.19 21.49
N ASP A 182 7.11 -7.13 21.14
CA ASP A 182 7.29 -7.55 19.73
C ASP A 182 6.05 -8.23 19.16
N ASP A 183 5.28 -8.94 19.98
CA ASP A 183 4.04 -9.57 19.53
C ASP A 183 2.96 -8.56 19.16
N VAL A 184 2.87 -7.43 19.88
CA VAL A 184 1.99 -6.31 19.53
C VAL A 184 2.40 -5.69 18.20
N LEU A 185 3.69 -5.42 18.02
CA LEU A 185 4.21 -4.82 16.79
C LEU A 185 3.94 -5.71 15.56
N TRP A 186 4.35 -6.97 15.61
CA TRP A 186 4.12 -7.92 14.52
C TRP A 186 2.64 -8.24 14.32
N GLY A 187 1.86 -8.27 15.40
CA GLY A 187 0.41 -8.45 15.36
C GLY A 187 -0.27 -7.36 14.56
N THR A 188 0.06 -6.09 14.81
CA THR A 188 -0.48 -4.97 14.00
C THR A 188 -0.12 -5.11 12.52
N PHE A 189 1.11 -5.50 12.22
CA PHE A 189 1.52 -5.67 10.82
C PHE A 189 0.77 -6.80 10.12
N PHE A 190 0.66 -7.98 10.74
CA PHE A 190 -0.06 -9.09 10.12
C PHE A 190 -1.56 -8.82 9.98
N LEU A 191 -2.16 -8.08 10.91
CA LEU A 191 -3.53 -7.60 10.73
C LEU A 191 -3.65 -6.64 9.53
N GLY A 192 -2.69 -5.72 9.36
CA GLY A 192 -2.61 -4.87 8.16
C GLY A 192 -2.39 -5.68 6.87
N VAL A 193 -1.61 -6.75 6.90
CA VAL A 193 -1.46 -7.69 5.78
C VAL A 193 -2.79 -8.38 5.49
N PHE A 194 -3.52 -8.85 6.50
CA PHE A 194 -4.85 -9.45 6.30
C PHE A 194 -5.82 -8.47 5.61
N GLU A 195 -5.75 -7.19 5.96
CA GLU A 195 -6.54 -6.13 5.33
C GLU A 195 -6.12 -5.88 3.88
N LEU A 196 -4.82 -5.89 3.55
CA LEU A 196 -4.35 -5.89 2.16
C LEU A 196 -4.90 -7.06 1.33
N LEU A 197 -5.13 -8.19 2.01
CA LEU A 197 -5.69 -9.37 1.38
C LEU A 197 -7.21 -9.29 1.23
N THR A 198 -7.95 -8.59 2.09
CA THR A 198 -9.42 -8.70 2.16
C THR A 198 -10.20 -7.43 1.86
N ASP A 199 -9.62 -6.25 2.11
CA ASP A 199 -10.24 -4.95 1.90
C ASP A 199 -9.84 -4.39 0.53
N PRO A 200 -10.73 -4.38 -0.47
CA PRO A 200 -10.42 -3.87 -1.80
C PRO A 200 -10.18 -2.36 -1.80
N SER A 201 -10.68 -1.62 -0.81
CA SER A 201 -10.55 -0.16 -0.76
C SER A 201 -9.12 0.28 -0.40
N GLY A 202 -8.39 -0.55 0.33
CA GLY A 202 -7.09 -0.22 0.91
C GLY A 202 -7.15 0.67 2.15
N ASP A 203 -8.32 1.21 2.52
CA ASP A 203 -8.48 2.13 3.66
C ASP A 203 -8.15 1.46 4.99
N GLY A 204 -8.49 0.18 5.16
CA GLY A 204 -8.14 -0.60 6.35
C GLY A 204 -6.63 -0.61 6.56
N TRP A 205 -5.90 -1.08 5.55
CA TRP A 205 -4.44 -1.17 5.58
C TRP A 205 -3.77 0.19 5.85
N VAL A 206 -4.22 1.27 5.18
CA VAL A 206 -3.69 2.63 5.41
C VAL A 206 -3.82 2.99 6.89
N LYS A 207 -5.01 2.81 7.48
CA LYS A 207 -5.24 3.10 8.90
C LYS A 207 -4.41 2.21 9.81
N HIS A 208 -4.25 0.94 9.47
CA HIS A 208 -3.50 -0.02 10.29
C HIS A 208 -2.00 0.30 10.32
N ILE A 209 -1.43 0.62 9.15
CA ILE A 209 -0.01 1.02 9.06
C ILE A 209 0.21 2.36 9.76
N ILE A 210 -0.61 3.38 9.49
CA ILE A 210 -0.40 4.74 10.04
C ILE A 210 -0.71 4.81 11.53
N HIS A 211 -1.91 4.38 11.93
CA HIS A 211 -2.40 4.59 13.29
C HIS A 211 -2.12 3.42 14.23
N GLY A 212 -1.84 2.22 13.69
CA GLY A 212 -1.43 1.06 14.45
C GLY A 212 0.09 0.92 14.48
N THR A 213 0.66 0.36 13.42
CA THR A 213 2.07 -0.03 13.36
C THR A 213 3.04 1.13 13.56
N SER A 214 2.87 2.23 12.83
CA SER A 214 3.73 3.41 12.95
C SER A 214 3.63 4.05 14.33
N MET A 215 2.45 4.04 14.96
CA MET A 215 2.27 4.54 16.32
C MET A 215 2.99 3.66 17.35
N ILE A 216 2.87 2.33 17.26
CA ILE A 216 3.61 1.42 18.14
C ILE A 216 5.12 1.65 18.01
N LEU A 217 5.64 1.76 16.78
CA LEU A 217 7.05 2.08 16.57
C LEU A 217 7.43 3.43 17.20
N ARG A 218 6.67 4.49 16.93
CA ARG A 218 6.94 5.83 17.49
C ARG A 218 6.94 5.81 19.02
N LEU A 219 6.00 5.11 19.66
CA LEU A 219 5.93 4.96 21.11
C LEU A 219 7.05 4.10 21.69
N SER A 220 7.56 3.14 20.91
CA SER A 220 8.69 2.30 21.33
C SER A 220 9.97 3.11 21.51
N SER A 221 10.04 4.27 20.84
CA SER A 221 11.25 5.08 20.64
C SER A 221 12.37 4.31 19.93
N PRO A 222 13.21 4.99 19.16
CA PRO A 222 14.40 4.37 18.61
C PRO A 222 15.39 4.01 19.74
N ASP A 223 15.65 2.71 19.90
CA ASP A 223 16.61 2.17 20.89
C ASP A 223 17.70 1.35 20.17
N LYS A 224 18.97 1.65 20.47
CA LYS A 224 20.13 0.90 19.95
C LYS A 224 20.11 -0.58 20.34
N ASN A 225 19.47 -0.91 21.47
CA ASN A 225 19.37 -2.28 21.99
C ASN A 225 18.15 -3.04 21.44
N ILE A 226 17.61 -2.60 20.29
CA ILE A 226 16.49 -3.24 19.61
C ILE A 226 16.75 -4.74 19.33
N SER A 227 15.72 -5.58 19.55
CA SER A 227 15.78 -7.02 19.25
C SER A 227 16.04 -7.26 17.75
N SER A 228 16.61 -8.44 17.41
CA SER A 228 16.77 -8.90 16.02
C SER A 228 15.46 -8.80 15.25
N LEU A 229 14.40 -9.30 15.87
CA LEU A 229 13.07 -9.36 15.33
C LEU A 229 12.51 -7.95 15.02
N ARG A 230 12.67 -7.00 15.93
CA ARG A 230 12.22 -5.62 15.74
C ARG A 230 13.10 -4.85 14.75
N ARG A 231 14.40 -5.16 14.65
CA ARG A 231 15.29 -4.62 13.61
C ARG A 231 14.86 -5.06 12.22
N THR A 232 14.53 -6.33 12.02
CA THR A 232 14.02 -6.79 10.73
C THR A 232 12.65 -6.21 10.41
N PHE A 233 11.78 -6.10 11.43
CA PHE A 233 10.51 -5.40 11.28
C PHE A 233 10.71 -3.97 10.78
N TYR A 234 11.65 -3.23 11.38
CA TYR A 234 11.96 -1.86 10.98
C TYR A 234 12.34 -1.77 9.49
N GLY A 235 13.14 -2.71 8.98
CA GLY A 235 13.44 -2.79 7.54
C GLY A 235 12.20 -2.98 6.66
N ILE A 236 11.29 -3.90 7.03
CA ILE A 236 10.01 -4.12 6.32
C ILE A 236 9.15 -2.85 6.34
N PHE A 237 8.99 -2.29 7.55
CA PHE A 237 8.17 -1.12 7.79
C PHE A 237 8.63 0.05 6.94
N ARG A 238 9.94 0.33 6.91
CA ARG A 238 10.47 1.47 6.18
C ARG A 238 10.08 1.45 4.71
N MET A 239 10.20 0.30 4.05
CA MET A 239 9.89 0.19 2.63
C MET A 239 8.41 0.49 2.34
N LEU A 240 7.51 -0.11 3.14
CA LEU A 240 6.06 0.09 3.00
C LEU A 240 5.64 1.52 3.35
N GLU A 241 6.22 2.07 4.41
CA GLU A 241 5.91 3.41 4.91
C GLU A 241 6.41 4.51 3.97
N ALA A 242 7.62 4.36 3.40
CA ALA A 242 8.13 5.30 2.39
C ALA A 242 7.27 5.28 1.12
N SER A 243 6.87 4.09 0.65
CA SER A 243 5.94 3.95 -0.48
C SER A 243 4.57 4.57 -0.18
N ARG A 244 4.03 4.38 1.03
CA ARG A 244 2.79 5.02 1.46
C ARG A 244 2.91 6.54 1.45
N ALA A 245 3.97 7.09 2.05
CA ALA A 245 4.19 8.54 2.10
C ALA A 245 4.21 9.18 0.70
N LEU A 246 4.88 8.53 -0.26
CA LEU A 246 4.89 8.96 -1.67
C LEU A 246 3.51 8.82 -2.34
N LEU A 247 2.82 7.69 -2.12
CA LEU A 247 1.53 7.39 -2.76
C LEU A 247 0.41 8.34 -2.32
N TYR A 248 0.38 8.69 -1.03
CA TYR A 248 -0.69 9.49 -0.45
C TYR A 248 -0.30 10.95 -0.21
N GLY A 249 0.97 11.31 -0.40
CA GLY A 249 1.46 12.67 -0.13
C GLY A 249 1.33 13.04 1.36
N GLU A 250 1.64 12.10 2.25
CA GLU A 250 1.50 12.29 3.70
C GLU A 250 2.86 12.24 4.39
N ALA A 251 2.93 12.85 5.58
CA ALA A 251 4.13 12.81 6.41
C ALA A 251 4.48 11.38 6.84
N THR A 252 5.75 11.14 7.12
CA THR A 252 6.26 9.86 7.59
C THR A 252 7.13 10.02 8.83
N ILE A 253 7.05 9.05 9.74
CA ILE A 253 7.91 9.02 10.94
C ILE A 253 9.38 8.84 10.59
N LEU A 254 9.68 8.28 9.40
CA LEU A 254 11.03 8.02 8.94
C LEU A 254 11.84 9.29 8.65
N ALA A 255 11.15 10.44 8.51
CA ALA A 255 11.76 11.74 8.31
C ALA A 255 12.00 12.50 9.63
N GLU A 256 11.58 11.96 10.78
CA GLU A 256 11.86 12.56 12.08
C GLU A 256 13.32 12.36 12.48
N ASP A 257 13.95 13.39 13.07
CA ASP A 257 15.38 13.37 13.43
C ASP A 257 15.77 12.17 14.30
N SER A 258 14.88 11.75 15.21
CA SER A 258 15.08 10.58 16.07
C SER A 258 15.29 9.30 15.25
N TRP A 259 14.47 9.08 14.22
CA TRP A 259 14.53 7.91 13.34
C TRP A 259 15.66 8.01 12.31
N VAL A 260 15.93 9.20 11.79
CA VAL A 260 17.09 9.45 10.91
C VAL A 260 18.39 9.14 11.64
N ASN A 261 18.56 9.65 12.86
CA ASN A 261 19.76 9.42 13.67
C ASN A 261 19.87 7.95 14.11
N PHE A 262 18.74 7.33 14.44
CA PHE A 262 18.70 5.90 14.76
C PHE A 262 19.16 5.04 13.59
N HIS A 263 18.68 5.32 12.38
CA HIS A 263 19.10 4.56 11.22
C HIS A 263 20.60 4.71 10.93
N LYS A 264 21.16 5.93 11.06
CA LYS A 264 22.62 6.15 10.93
C LYS A 264 23.44 5.33 11.93
N GLN A 265 22.90 5.05 13.11
CA GLN A 265 23.56 4.21 14.12
C GLN A 265 23.43 2.71 13.84
N LEU A 266 22.39 2.30 13.11
CA LEU A 266 22.16 0.91 12.70
C LEU A 266 22.94 0.53 11.44
N ALA A 267 23.23 1.50 10.57
CA ALA A 267 23.98 1.26 9.34
C ALA A 267 25.33 0.59 9.68
N PRO A 268 25.68 -0.53 9.04
CA PRO A 268 26.92 -1.21 9.33
C PRO A 268 28.11 -0.31 8.99
N ASN A 269 29.08 -0.23 9.91
CA ASN A 269 30.32 0.53 9.73
C ASN A 269 31.31 -0.16 8.76
N ASP A 270 30.90 -1.26 8.12
CA ASP A 270 31.75 -2.03 7.21
C ASP A 270 31.95 -1.34 5.85
N GLY A 271 31.23 -0.25 5.59
CA GLY A 271 31.34 0.53 4.36
C GLY A 271 30.74 -0.17 3.14
N ILE A 272 29.99 -1.26 3.34
CA ILE A 272 29.30 -1.96 2.26
C ILE A 272 28.08 -1.14 1.85
N TRP A 273 28.09 -0.65 0.60
CA TRP A 273 26.98 0.10 0.04
C TRP A 273 25.79 -0.83 -0.27
N ASP A 274 24.61 -0.50 0.26
CA ASP A 274 23.36 -1.21 0.00
C ASP A 274 22.43 -0.35 -0.88
N PRO A 275 22.21 -0.75 -2.16
CA PRO A 275 21.33 -0.02 -3.07
C PRO A 275 19.90 0.16 -2.56
N ILE A 276 19.37 -0.80 -1.79
CA ILE A 276 18.01 -0.74 -1.23
C ILE A 276 17.93 0.32 -0.13
N GLU A 277 18.93 0.38 0.73
CA GLU A 277 18.96 1.35 1.83
C GLU A 277 19.08 2.78 1.31
N GLU A 278 19.92 3.00 0.30
CA GLU A 278 20.09 4.32 -0.30
C GLU A 278 18.88 4.78 -1.13
N ILE A 279 18.26 3.90 -1.93
CA ILE A 279 17.05 4.28 -2.67
C ILE A 279 15.91 4.59 -1.70
N LEU A 280 15.83 3.89 -0.58
CA LEU A 280 14.85 4.14 0.48
C LEU A 280 15.08 5.49 1.17
N ALA A 281 16.33 5.90 1.38
CA ALA A 281 16.65 7.25 1.86
C ALA A 281 16.19 8.32 0.84
N LEU A 282 16.42 8.09 -0.45
CA LEU A 282 15.93 8.98 -1.52
C LEU A 282 14.40 9.04 -1.58
N MET A 283 13.70 7.92 -1.36
CA MET A 283 12.24 7.91 -1.25
C MET A 283 11.72 8.80 -0.12
N ILE A 284 12.30 8.67 1.09
CA ILE A 284 11.91 9.46 2.26
C ILE A 284 12.17 10.94 1.99
N ARG A 285 13.33 11.29 1.42
CA ARG A 285 13.66 12.66 1.05
C ARG A 285 12.70 13.22 -0.02
N CYS A 286 12.41 12.47 -1.08
CA CYS A 286 11.43 12.84 -2.11
C CYS A 286 10.04 13.09 -1.52
N SER A 287 9.56 12.22 -0.63
CA SER A 287 8.24 12.36 0.00
C SER A 287 8.15 13.62 0.87
N THR A 288 9.19 13.88 1.66
CA THR A 288 9.29 15.03 2.55
C THR A 288 9.40 16.34 1.76
N PHE A 289 10.24 16.34 0.71
CA PHE A 289 10.39 17.44 -0.23
C PHE A 289 9.04 17.79 -0.88
N ASN A 290 8.33 16.80 -1.45
CA ASN A 290 7.06 17.03 -2.11
C ASN A 290 6.00 17.60 -1.17
N LEU A 291 5.85 17.03 0.04
CA LEU A 291 4.87 17.52 1.01
C LEU A 291 5.16 18.97 1.43
N ARG A 292 6.43 19.29 1.74
CA ARG A 292 6.85 20.64 2.12
C ARG A 292 6.68 21.63 0.97
N GLY A 293 7.09 21.24 -0.24
CA GLY A 293 6.97 22.06 -1.45
C GLY A 293 5.51 22.43 -1.74
N GLN A 294 4.60 21.48 -1.66
CA GLN A 294 3.16 21.75 -1.84
C GLN A 294 2.62 22.73 -0.81
N GLN A 295 3.01 22.57 0.47
CA GLN A 295 2.60 23.47 1.54
C GLN A 295 3.10 24.89 1.31
N MET A 296 4.38 25.06 0.98
CA MET A 296 4.98 26.37 0.70
C MET A 296 4.31 27.05 -0.50
N VAL A 297 4.17 26.35 -1.63
CA VAL A 297 3.55 26.90 -2.84
C VAL A 297 2.08 27.24 -2.63
N SER A 298 1.36 26.48 -1.81
CA SER A 298 -0.06 26.75 -1.51
C SER A 298 -0.30 28.05 -0.75
N GLN A 299 0.71 28.56 -0.04
CA GLN A 299 0.66 29.81 0.71
C GLN A 299 0.93 31.04 -0.17
N ILE A 300 1.52 30.83 -1.36
CA ILE A 300 1.85 31.90 -2.31
C ILE A 300 0.68 32.10 -3.28
N PRO A 301 0.17 33.34 -3.45
CA PRO A 301 -0.82 33.67 -4.48
C PRO A 301 -0.35 33.24 -5.87
N GLU A 302 -1.23 32.67 -6.68
CA GLU A 302 -0.86 32.03 -7.96
C GLU A 302 -0.10 32.97 -8.92
N LEU A 303 -0.49 34.24 -8.97
CA LEU A 303 0.16 35.26 -9.81
C LEU A 303 1.57 35.61 -9.34
N GLU A 304 1.88 35.43 -8.05
CA GLU A 304 3.17 35.78 -7.46
C GLU A 304 4.18 34.62 -7.58
N ARG A 305 3.71 33.39 -7.80
CA ARG A 305 4.56 32.18 -7.89
C ARG A 305 5.61 32.23 -8.99
N TYR A 306 5.37 32.97 -10.07
CA TYR A 306 6.30 33.07 -11.21
C TYR A 306 7.62 33.78 -10.86
N THR A 307 7.60 34.64 -9.84
CA THR A 307 8.75 35.45 -9.43
C THR A 307 9.14 35.23 -7.98
N ASP A 308 8.44 34.34 -7.27
CA ASP A 308 8.69 34.10 -5.85
C ASP A 308 9.98 33.28 -5.67
N PRO A 309 10.94 33.78 -4.87
CA PRO A 309 12.22 33.10 -4.65
C PRO A 309 12.08 31.71 -4.00
N VAL A 310 11.00 31.44 -3.26
CA VAL A 310 10.72 30.13 -2.68
C VAL A 310 10.43 29.10 -3.77
N VAL A 311 9.74 29.49 -4.84
CA VAL A 311 9.47 28.62 -5.99
C VAL A 311 10.78 28.28 -6.69
N SER A 312 11.62 29.28 -6.98
CA SER A 312 12.95 29.03 -7.57
C SER A 312 13.84 28.14 -6.69
N ALA A 313 13.84 28.35 -5.37
CA ALA A 313 14.61 27.53 -4.43
C ALA A 313 14.15 26.06 -4.41
N LEU A 314 12.84 25.82 -4.49
CA LEU A 314 12.28 24.47 -4.61
C LEU A 314 12.68 23.78 -5.92
N GLY A 315 12.80 24.54 -7.02
CA GLY A 315 13.33 24.04 -8.29
C GLY A 315 14.78 23.54 -8.16
N LEU A 316 15.65 24.35 -7.54
CA LEU A 316 17.05 23.99 -7.28
C LEU A 316 17.19 22.76 -6.37
N GLU A 317 16.38 22.67 -5.32
CA GLU A 317 16.38 21.50 -4.45
C GLU A 317 15.86 20.25 -5.16
N GLY A 318 14.87 20.41 -6.04
CA GLY A 318 14.43 19.36 -6.94
C GLY A 318 15.57 18.83 -7.82
N PHE A 319 16.38 19.71 -8.42
CA PHE A 319 17.57 19.29 -9.17
C PHE A 319 18.59 18.55 -8.31
N ALA A 320 18.82 18.98 -7.07
CA ALA A 320 19.73 18.28 -6.17
C ALA A 320 19.27 16.83 -5.94
N ILE A 321 17.97 16.62 -5.67
CA ILE A 321 17.40 15.28 -5.51
C ILE A 321 17.53 14.46 -6.81
N GLN A 322 17.27 15.07 -7.97
CA GLN A 322 17.41 14.42 -9.27
C GLN A 322 18.86 13.96 -9.54
N ASN A 323 19.83 14.81 -9.24
CA ASN A 323 21.25 14.49 -9.38
C ASN A 323 21.67 13.34 -8.47
N ASP A 324 21.16 13.31 -7.23
CA ASP A 324 21.44 12.22 -6.30
C ASP A 324 20.82 10.88 -6.78
N LEU A 325 19.64 10.92 -7.40
CA LEU A 325 19.05 9.75 -8.07
C LEU A 325 19.95 9.26 -9.22
N TYR A 326 20.44 10.16 -10.07
CA TYR A 326 21.33 9.78 -11.17
C TYR A 326 22.67 9.22 -10.67
N ALA A 327 23.26 9.81 -9.63
CA ALA A 327 24.48 9.33 -9.00
C ALA A 327 24.30 7.92 -8.43
N TRP A 328 23.19 7.71 -7.71
CA TRP A 328 22.82 6.39 -7.19
C TRP A 328 22.70 5.35 -8.32
N HIS A 329 22.04 5.68 -9.42
CA HIS A 329 21.88 4.76 -10.55
C HIS A 329 23.21 4.45 -11.25
N ALA A 330 24.09 5.44 -11.42
CA ALA A 330 25.42 5.22 -11.96
C ALA A 330 26.24 4.24 -11.10
N GLN A 331 26.12 4.33 -9.77
CA GLN A 331 26.76 3.41 -8.84
C GLN A 331 26.13 2.01 -8.87
N VAL A 332 24.82 1.89 -9.09
CA VAL A 332 24.18 0.57 -9.29
C VAL A 332 24.70 -0.10 -10.56
N LEU A 333 24.82 0.65 -11.65
CA LEU A 333 25.29 0.12 -12.93
C LEU A 333 26.73 -0.41 -12.86
N SER A 334 27.59 0.20 -12.03
CA SER A 334 28.95 -0.32 -11.84
C SER A 334 28.98 -1.66 -11.09
N LEU A 335 28.06 -1.90 -10.16
CA LEU A 335 27.96 -3.18 -9.44
C LEU A 335 27.39 -4.34 -10.27
N LEU A 336 26.52 -4.03 -11.23
CA LEU A 336 25.88 -5.03 -12.08
C LEU A 336 26.89 -5.79 -12.98
N GLY A 337 28.09 -5.25 -13.19
CA GLY A 337 29.16 -5.93 -13.91
C GLY A 337 29.76 -7.14 -13.18
N ASP A 338 29.61 -7.21 -11.85
CA ASP A 338 30.45 -8.06 -11.00
C ASP A 338 29.70 -9.15 -10.18
N THR A 339 28.36 -9.21 -10.22
CA THR A 339 27.59 -10.00 -9.24
C THR A 339 26.70 -11.12 -9.82
N THR A 340 26.72 -12.29 -9.16
CA THR A 340 25.93 -13.50 -9.47
C THR A 340 24.83 -13.80 -8.43
N SER A 341 24.52 -12.87 -7.53
CA SER A 341 23.55 -13.07 -6.43
C SER A 341 22.09 -12.85 -6.87
N ASP A 342 21.13 -13.18 -5.98
CA ASP A 342 19.69 -13.00 -6.19
C ASP A 342 19.37 -11.54 -6.57
N SER A 343 19.09 -11.30 -7.85
CA SER A 343 18.84 -9.97 -8.40
C SER A 343 17.50 -9.36 -7.98
N SER A 344 16.68 -10.10 -7.21
CA SER A 344 15.32 -9.67 -6.84
C SER A 344 15.26 -8.32 -6.12
N PRO A 345 16.04 -8.05 -5.05
CA PRO A 345 16.03 -6.74 -4.40
C PRO A 345 16.49 -5.64 -5.38
N LEU A 346 17.47 -5.92 -6.23
CA LEU A 346 17.98 -4.94 -7.18
C LEU A 346 16.94 -4.55 -8.24
N LEU A 347 16.16 -5.51 -8.74
CA LEU A 347 15.01 -5.23 -9.62
C LEU A 347 14.03 -4.26 -8.97
N LEU A 348 13.77 -4.45 -7.67
CA LEU A 348 12.89 -3.57 -6.90
C LEU A 348 13.49 -2.16 -6.78
N ALA A 349 14.75 -2.04 -6.36
CA ALA A 349 15.43 -0.75 -6.24
C ALA A 349 15.44 0.04 -7.56
N LEU A 350 15.76 -0.63 -8.68
CA LEU A 350 15.74 -0.01 -10.01
C LEU A 350 14.33 0.44 -10.41
N ALA A 351 13.29 -0.33 -10.07
CA ALA A 351 11.90 0.07 -10.33
C ALA A 351 11.53 1.32 -9.51
N TYR A 352 11.95 1.40 -8.24
CA TYR A 352 11.77 2.59 -7.41
C TYR A 352 12.53 3.80 -7.95
N TYR A 353 13.76 3.64 -8.41
CA TYR A 353 14.53 4.73 -9.04
C TYR A 353 13.81 5.34 -10.23
N ASN A 354 13.37 4.51 -11.18
CA ASN A 354 12.65 4.99 -12.37
C ASN A 354 11.33 5.67 -11.96
N ALA A 355 10.62 5.12 -10.97
CA ALA A 355 9.39 5.70 -10.45
C ALA A 355 9.64 7.04 -9.72
N LEU A 356 10.73 7.17 -8.96
CA LEU A 356 11.08 8.40 -8.27
C LEU A 356 11.42 9.54 -9.23
N LEU A 357 12.13 9.25 -10.33
CA LEU A 357 12.41 10.26 -11.36
C LEU A 357 11.12 10.79 -12.00
N ILE A 358 10.21 9.90 -12.39
CA ILE A 358 8.90 10.30 -12.92
C ILE A 358 8.09 11.07 -11.86
N PHE A 359 8.08 10.58 -10.62
CA PHE A 359 7.35 11.22 -9.53
C PHE A 359 7.87 12.63 -9.24
N LEU A 360 9.20 12.79 -9.15
CA LEU A 360 9.85 14.07 -8.90
C LEU A 360 9.55 15.06 -10.03
N SER A 361 9.77 14.66 -11.29
CA SER A 361 9.40 15.47 -12.46
C SER A 361 7.92 15.86 -12.43
N GLY A 362 7.06 14.94 -11.99
CA GLY A 362 5.65 15.16 -11.87
C GLY A 362 5.26 16.23 -10.85
N ASN A 363 6.13 16.63 -9.94
CA ASN A 363 5.82 17.73 -9.02
C ASN A 363 5.91 19.11 -9.69
N PHE A 364 6.56 19.18 -10.85
CA PHE A 364 6.84 20.41 -11.57
C PHE A 364 6.04 20.54 -12.88
N ASP A 365 5.66 19.44 -13.52
CA ASP A 365 5.11 19.48 -14.88
C ASP A 365 3.61 19.79 -15.01
N TYR A 366 2.92 20.07 -13.90
CA TYR A 366 1.47 20.40 -13.89
C TYR A 366 1.16 21.88 -14.04
N TYR A 367 2.07 22.77 -13.64
CA TYR A 367 1.77 24.20 -13.55
C TYR A 367 2.78 25.04 -14.34
N PRO A 368 2.31 26.08 -15.07
CA PRO A 368 3.15 26.86 -15.99
C PRO A 368 4.19 27.75 -15.29
N TYR A 369 4.07 27.98 -13.98
CA TYR A 369 5.10 28.71 -13.20
C TYR A 369 6.36 27.88 -12.96
N TRP A 370 6.33 26.58 -13.28
CA TRP A 370 7.52 25.75 -13.42
C TRP A 370 7.91 25.72 -14.90
N ALA A 371 8.93 26.47 -15.28
CA ALA A 371 9.44 26.50 -16.63
C ALA A 371 10.86 25.90 -16.67
N PRO A 372 11.20 25.07 -17.67
CA PRO A 372 12.59 24.76 -17.97
C PRO A 372 13.36 26.08 -18.25
N PRO A 373 14.59 26.24 -17.75
CA PRO A 373 15.45 25.24 -17.12
C PRO A 373 15.36 25.18 -15.58
N ASP A 374 14.39 25.84 -14.93
CA ASP A 374 14.42 26.12 -13.49
C ASP A 374 13.83 25.00 -12.61
N ALA A 375 13.43 23.87 -13.20
CA ALA A 375 12.88 22.72 -12.48
C ALA A 375 13.27 21.39 -13.16
N PRO A 376 13.37 20.28 -12.40
CA PRO A 376 13.77 18.96 -12.90
C PRO A 376 12.63 18.27 -13.68
N ILE A 377 12.20 18.86 -14.79
CA ILE A 377 11.15 18.34 -15.66
C ILE A 377 11.77 17.42 -16.71
N LEU A 378 11.35 16.16 -16.73
CA LEU A 378 11.80 15.17 -17.71
C LEU A 378 11.12 15.38 -19.07
N PRO A 379 11.87 15.25 -20.18
CA PRO A 379 11.28 15.16 -21.51
C PRO A 379 10.31 13.97 -21.64
N LYS A 380 9.29 14.12 -22.49
CA LYS A 380 8.29 13.05 -22.72
C LYS A 380 8.92 11.71 -23.14
N SER A 381 10.00 11.75 -23.93
CA SER A 381 10.75 10.55 -24.35
C SER A 381 11.42 9.85 -23.17
N GLU A 382 12.00 10.59 -22.23
CA GLU A 382 12.61 10.04 -21.02
C GLU A 382 11.55 9.46 -20.08
N VAL A 383 10.41 10.15 -19.91
CA VAL A 383 9.27 9.60 -19.15
C VAL A 383 8.83 8.27 -19.75
N ALA A 384 8.70 8.17 -21.08
CA ALA A 384 8.32 6.92 -21.74
C ALA A 384 9.35 5.79 -21.54
N ALA A 385 10.65 6.12 -21.56
CA ALA A 385 11.73 5.16 -21.28
C ALA A 385 11.69 4.66 -19.83
N HIS A 386 11.50 5.56 -18.85
CA HIS A 386 11.35 5.18 -17.45
C HIS A 386 10.09 4.34 -17.21
N VAL A 387 8.97 4.66 -17.87
CA VAL A 387 7.75 3.83 -17.81
C VAL A 387 8.06 2.42 -18.30
N GLU A 388 8.69 2.27 -19.48
CA GLU A 388 9.02 0.96 -20.03
C GLU A 388 9.99 0.18 -19.12
N ALA A 389 10.99 0.84 -18.53
CA ALA A 389 11.89 0.23 -17.56
C ALA A 389 11.13 -0.29 -16.32
N ILE A 390 10.20 0.49 -15.77
CA ILE A 390 9.35 0.04 -14.64
C ILE A 390 8.56 -1.22 -15.01
N LEU A 391 7.98 -1.26 -16.22
CA LEU A 391 7.22 -2.43 -16.68
C LEU A 391 8.11 -3.67 -16.78
N GLN A 392 9.29 -3.55 -17.39
CA GLN A 392 10.23 -4.67 -17.54
C GLN A 392 10.72 -5.20 -16.19
N LEU A 393 11.14 -4.29 -15.30
CA LEU A 393 11.64 -4.63 -13.97
C LEU A 393 10.55 -5.25 -13.09
N THR A 394 9.34 -4.69 -13.14
CA THR A 394 8.19 -5.22 -12.37
C THR A 394 7.75 -6.57 -12.91
N ASP A 395 7.72 -6.76 -14.23
CA ASP A 395 7.39 -8.05 -14.83
C ASP A 395 8.38 -9.13 -14.41
N ALA A 396 9.69 -8.83 -14.51
CA ALA A 396 10.76 -9.70 -14.07
C ALA A 396 10.60 -10.05 -12.59
N ALA A 397 10.45 -9.04 -11.71
CA ALA A 397 10.27 -9.26 -10.29
C ALA A 397 9.03 -10.12 -9.97
N LEU A 398 7.90 -9.88 -10.64
CA LEU A 398 6.68 -10.67 -10.48
C LEU A 398 6.75 -12.07 -11.11
N LYS A 399 7.77 -12.41 -11.89
CA LYS A 399 7.98 -13.76 -12.45
C LYS A 399 9.02 -14.55 -11.67
N THR A 400 10.15 -13.92 -11.34
CA THR A 400 11.34 -14.61 -10.85
C THR A 400 11.51 -14.50 -9.34
N SER A 401 10.94 -13.47 -8.71
CA SER A 401 11.13 -13.21 -7.28
C SER A 401 9.96 -13.67 -6.41
N ARG A 402 10.28 -13.81 -5.11
CA ARG A 402 9.31 -13.98 -4.03
C ARG A 402 8.91 -12.67 -3.36
N LEU A 403 9.17 -11.51 -4.00
CA LEU A 403 8.79 -10.22 -3.44
C LEU A 403 7.26 -10.12 -3.31
N ALA A 404 6.82 -9.53 -2.21
CA ALA A 404 5.41 -9.22 -2.01
C ALA A 404 4.92 -8.26 -3.11
N GLY A 405 3.82 -8.62 -3.78
CA GLY A 405 3.28 -7.81 -4.88
C GLY A 405 2.88 -6.39 -4.46
N ALA A 406 2.55 -6.18 -3.17
CA ALA A 406 2.28 -4.85 -2.62
C ALA A 406 3.45 -3.87 -2.75
N LEU A 407 4.70 -4.37 -2.84
CA LEU A 407 5.88 -3.53 -3.07
C LEU A 407 5.91 -2.90 -4.47
N MET A 408 5.08 -3.38 -5.40
CA MET A 408 4.99 -2.86 -6.77
C MET A 408 3.94 -1.75 -6.91
N PHE A 409 3.18 -1.44 -5.85
CA PHE A 409 2.10 -0.45 -5.92
C PHE A 409 2.58 0.95 -6.27
N PHE A 410 3.67 1.42 -5.66
CA PHE A 410 4.20 2.74 -5.98
C PHE A 410 4.74 2.81 -7.42
N PRO A 411 5.66 1.93 -7.87
CA PRO A 411 6.14 1.96 -9.25
C PRO A 411 5.04 1.85 -10.30
N LEU A 412 4.09 0.91 -10.11
CA LEU A 412 2.99 0.71 -11.07
C LEU A 412 2.02 1.89 -11.11
N ARG A 413 1.72 2.53 -9.98
CA ARG A 413 0.86 3.72 -9.97
C ARG A 413 1.54 4.88 -10.69
N VAL A 414 2.82 5.12 -10.44
CA VAL A 414 3.58 6.19 -11.10
C VAL A 414 3.64 5.93 -12.61
N ALA A 415 4.05 4.74 -13.03
CA ALA A 415 4.09 4.36 -14.44
C ALA A 415 2.72 4.48 -15.10
N GLY A 416 1.66 4.01 -14.42
CA GLY A 416 0.28 4.10 -14.87
C GLY A 416 -0.18 5.53 -15.11
N SER A 417 0.15 6.45 -14.21
CA SER A 417 -0.22 7.87 -14.35
C SER A 417 0.41 8.56 -15.57
N ARG A 418 1.48 7.98 -16.13
CA ARG A 418 2.23 8.51 -17.28
C ARG A 418 2.22 7.60 -18.51
N ALA A 419 1.47 6.49 -18.48
CA ALA A 419 1.39 5.56 -19.58
C ALA A 419 0.76 6.24 -20.81
N GLY A 420 1.52 6.34 -21.90
CA GLY A 420 1.11 7.08 -23.09
C GLY A 420 0.23 6.27 -24.05
N GLY A 421 0.40 4.94 -24.08
CA GLY A 421 -0.22 4.07 -25.09
C GLY A 421 -1.18 3.02 -24.51
N LYS A 422 -2.06 2.45 -25.36
CA LYS A 422 -2.96 1.33 -25.00
C LYS A 422 -2.18 0.09 -24.54
N GLU A 423 -1.05 -0.20 -25.18
CA GLU A 423 -0.18 -1.32 -24.83
C GLU A 423 0.40 -1.20 -23.42
N GLN A 424 1.03 -0.06 -23.10
CA GLN A 424 1.59 0.20 -21.76
C GLN A 424 0.51 0.09 -20.68
N ARG A 425 -0.65 0.69 -20.92
CA ARG A 425 -1.80 0.60 -20.01
C ARG A 425 -2.25 -0.85 -19.82
N GLY A 426 -2.37 -1.62 -20.90
CA GLY A 426 -2.69 -3.05 -20.85
C GLY A 426 -1.70 -3.85 -20.01
N LYS A 427 -0.38 -3.62 -20.19
CA LYS A 427 0.68 -4.25 -19.38
C LYS A 427 0.53 -3.92 -17.88
N ILE A 428 0.20 -2.68 -17.54
CA ILE A 428 0.01 -2.23 -16.15
C ILE A 428 -1.19 -2.93 -15.51
N LEU A 429 -2.31 -3.01 -16.24
CA LEU A 429 -3.52 -3.71 -15.78
C LEU A 429 -3.26 -5.21 -15.58
N ASP A 430 -2.49 -5.85 -16.46
CA ASP A 430 -2.08 -7.25 -16.31
C ASP A 430 -1.23 -7.45 -15.05
N MET A 431 -0.22 -6.61 -14.83
CA MET A 431 0.64 -6.69 -13.64
C MET A 431 -0.15 -6.49 -12.35
N LEU A 432 -1.06 -5.52 -12.30
CA LEU A 432 -1.96 -5.31 -11.15
C LEU A 432 -2.88 -6.52 -10.94
N SER A 433 -3.38 -7.12 -12.01
CA SER A 433 -4.18 -8.35 -11.95
C SER A 433 -3.37 -9.52 -11.38
N ARG A 434 -2.10 -9.66 -11.77
CA ARG A 434 -1.19 -10.67 -11.20
C ARG A 434 -0.88 -10.41 -9.73
N VAL A 435 -0.74 -9.14 -9.31
CA VAL A 435 -0.61 -8.78 -7.89
C VAL A 435 -1.88 -9.14 -7.10
N ALA A 436 -3.07 -8.88 -7.66
CA ALA A 436 -4.34 -9.31 -7.07
C ALA A 436 -4.44 -10.85 -6.97
N GLN A 437 -4.05 -11.57 -8.01
CA GLN A 437 -3.98 -13.03 -8.02
C GLN A 437 -2.98 -13.55 -6.98
N ARG A 438 -1.92 -12.79 -6.65
CA ARG A 438 -1.01 -13.13 -5.54
C ARG A 438 -1.67 -13.02 -4.15
N GLY A 439 -2.82 -12.35 -4.07
CA GLY A 439 -3.65 -12.23 -2.87
C GLY A 439 -3.96 -10.79 -2.47
N PHE A 440 -3.22 -9.81 -3.00
CA PHE A 440 -3.32 -8.40 -2.63
C PHE A 440 -4.44 -7.70 -3.40
N VAL A 441 -5.68 -7.86 -2.91
CA VAL A 441 -6.89 -7.36 -3.60
C VAL A 441 -6.91 -5.84 -3.76
N VAL A 442 -6.15 -5.10 -2.94
CA VAL A 442 -5.94 -3.65 -3.05
C VAL A 442 -5.39 -3.21 -4.41
N ALA A 443 -4.73 -4.12 -5.16
CA ALA A 443 -4.34 -3.84 -6.54
C ALA A 443 -5.53 -3.41 -7.42
N GLY A 444 -6.74 -3.88 -7.10
CA GLY A 444 -7.98 -3.43 -7.74
C GLY A 444 -8.24 -1.94 -7.54
N ARG A 445 -8.02 -1.37 -6.34
CA ARG A 445 -8.18 0.07 -6.14
C ARG A 445 -7.20 0.89 -6.95
N ILE A 446 -5.94 0.46 -7.04
CA ILE A 446 -4.92 1.14 -7.85
C ILE A 446 -5.30 1.09 -9.33
N ARG A 447 -5.81 -0.05 -9.80
CA ARG A 447 -6.34 -0.20 -11.15
C ARG A 447 -7.45 0.81 -11.43
N ASP A 448 -8.43 0.87 -10.54
CA ASP A 448 -9.59 1.76 -10.70
C ASP A 448 -9.15 3.24 -10.66
N ASP A 449 -8.24 3.63 -9.75
CA ASP A 449 -7.65 4.97 -9.70
C ASP A 449 -6.95 5.35 -11.02
N LEU A 450 -6.21 4.42 -11.63
CA LEU A 450 -5.51 4.66 -12.88
C LEU A 450 -6.48 4.83 -14.05
N GLN A 451 -7.55 4.03 -14.10
CA GLN A 451 -8.59 4.18 -15.10
C GLN A 451 -9.29 5.54 -14.97
N GLU A 452 -9.63 5.96 -13.75
CA GLU A 452 -10.17 7.31 -13.48
C GLU A 452 -9.23 8.39 -14.03
N VAL A 453 -7.92 8.29 -13.76
CA VAL A 453 -6.91 9.24 -14.28
C VAL A 453 -6.83 9.23 -15.81
N TRP A 454 -6.93 8.07 -16.46
CA TRP A 454 -6.89 7.99 -17.92
C TRP A 454 -8.13 8.59 -18.57
N VAL A 455 -9.30 8.43 -17.96
CA VAL A 455 -10.54 9.10 -18.39
C VAL A 455 -10.41 10.61 -18.23
N GLU A 456 -10.00 11.09 -17.04
CA GLU A 456 -9.85 12.53 -16.77
C GLU A 456 -8.86 13.23 -17.72
N ARG A 457 -7.85 12.50 -18.19
CA ARG A 457 -6.86 12.99 -19.16
C ARG A 457 -7.26 12.78 -20.64
N GLY A 458 -8.46 12.25 -20.90
CA GLY A 458 -8.93 11.96 -22.26
C GLY A 458 -8.12 10.91 -23.00
N MET A 459 -7.44 10.01 -22.27
CA MET A 459 -6.62 8.93 -22.84
C MET A 459 -7.46 7.70 -23.22
N ILE A 460 -8.63 7.53 -22.61
CA ILE A 460 -9.67 6.55 -22.97
C ILE A 460 -11.03 7.26 -22.97
N SER A 461 -11.97 6.75 -23.76
CA SER A 461 -13.36 7.24 -23.76
C SER A 461 -14.13 6.71 -22.55
N ASP A 462 -15.13 7.45 -22.06
CA ASP A 462 -16.07 6.95 -21.03
C ASP A 462 -16.73 5.66 -21.54
N GLY A 463 -16.44 4.53 -20.89
CA GLY A 463 -16.97 3.21 -21.26
C GLY A 463 -16.09 2.38 -22.23
N GLU A 464 -14.91 2.85 -22.63
CA GLU A 464 -13.87 1.96 -23.16
C GLU A 464 -13.31 1.13 -22.00
N ASP A 465 -13.98 0.02 -21.72
CA ASP A 465 -13.41 -1.02 -20.88
C ASP A 465 -12.11 -1.49 -21.58
N CYS A 466 -10.95 -1.14 -21.00
CA CYS A 466 -9.75 -1.95 -21.13
C CYS A 466 -9.97 -3.28 -20.40
N THR A 467 -11.05 -3.99 -20.73
CA THR A 467 -11.22 -5.40 -20.40
C THR A 467 -10.14 -6.13 -21.16
N LEU A 468 -9.14 -6.60 -20.42
CA LEU A 468 -8.43 -7.81 -20.80
C LEU A 468 -9.51 -8.84 -21.16
N GLN A 469 -9.59 -9.22 -22.44
CA GLN A 469 -10.27 -10.44 -22.81
C GLN A 469 -9.47 -11.56 -22.15
N ILE A 470 -9.92 -11.98 -20.98
CA ILE A 470 -9.39 -13.14 -20.27
C ILE A 470 -9.88 -14.36 -21.06
N SER A 471 -9.02 -14.90 -21.91
CA SER A 471 -9.11 -16.26 -22.44
C SER A 471 -8.37 -17.22 -21.53
#